data_AF-A0A2K4IPL4-F1
#
_entry.id   AF-A0A2K4IPL4-F1
#
_cell.length_a   1.000
_cell.length_b   1.000
_cell.length_c   1.000
_cell.angle_alpha   90.00
_cell.angle_beta   90.00
_cell.angle_gamma   90.00
#
_symmetry.space_group_name_H-M   'P 1'
#
loop_
_entity.id
_entity.type
_entity.pdbx_description
1 polymer ?
#
loop_
_entity_poly.entity_id
_entity_poly.type
_entity_poly.pdbx_seq_one_letter_code
_entity_poly.pdbx_strand_id
1 'polypeptide(L)'
;MNNSRFARTVSWLAVPCLVAAGLLAWYVTREPVSHLENHQIAVADIDPALVARGEYVARLSDCVACHSVPGGAPFAGGLEMATPLGAIHATNITPDTETGIGHYSLADFDRAVRHGVAPDGRRLYPAMPYPSYAKLSDDDVRALYAFFMKGVAPVKQANVPSSIPFPLNLRWPIALWNGVFVDAESYVAKPSQDERWNRGAYLVQGAGHCGSCHTPRGLAFNEKALDESGKPYLAGALLDGWYAPSLRDDHNTGLGRWSEPEVVQFLKTGRNKHAVVYGSMTEAFNNSTQFMSDDDLAAIAHYLKSLPGDRERDGAPWQYQAVSAAERLDSPGAHTYVTRCASCHGLDGKGQSEWMPPLAGATSALAKESASAINITLNGSQRVVAAGVPDAYRMPAFREQLSDQQIAEVLTFMRSTWGNQGSAVDAQTVGELRERTDPASSSPIILQMR
;
A
#
# COMPACT_ATOMS: atom_id res chain seq x y z
N MET A 1 34.41 -27.62 -47.56
CA MET A 1 34.65 -27.42 -46.11
C MET A 1 33.32 -27.17 -45.40
N ASN A 2 33.00 -27.99 -44.39
CA ASN A 2 32.24 -27.67 -43.17
C ASN A 2 30.70 -27.51 -43.09
N ASN A 3 29.88 -28.19 -43.91
CA ASN A 3 28.46 -28.37 -43.53
C ASN A 3 28.24 -29.40 -42.40
N SER A 4 29.12 -30.39 -42.23
CA SER A 4 28.91 -31.44 -41.19
C SER A 4 29.30 -30.99 -39.78
N ARG A 5 30.23 -30.02 -39.64
CA ARG A 5 30.57 -29.43 -38.33
C ARG A 5 29.46 -28.49 -37.86
N PHE A 6 28.89 -27.68 -38.75
CA PHE A 6 27.75 -26.83 -38.43
C PHE A 6 26.50 -27.66 -38.10
N ALA A 7 26.17 -28.68 -38.90
CA ALA A 7 25.05 -29.58 -38.61
C ALA A 7 25.23 -30.34 -37.28
N ARG A 8 26.45 -30.81 -36.96
CA ARG A 8 26.74 -31.40 -35.65
C ARG A 8 26.56 -30.39 -34.53
N THR A 9 27.13 -29.19 -34.62
CA THR A 9 27.00 -28.16 -33.57
C THR A 9 25.55 -27.74 -33.36
N VAL A 10 24.76 -27.62 -34.43
CA VAL A 10 23.31 -27.34 -34.37
C VAL A 10 22.56 -28.49 -33.69
N SER A 11 22.85 -29.76 -34.02
CA SER A 11 22.27 -30.91 -33.32
C SER A 11 22.69 -31.01 -31.84
N TRP A 12 23.93 -30.64 -31.51
CA TRP A 12 24.44 -30.62 -30.12
C TRP A 12 23.81 -29.50 -29.27
N LEU A 13 23.42 -28.37 -29.87
CA LEU A 13 22.72 -27.27 -29.18
C LEU A 13 21.21 -27.44 -29.18
N ALA A 14 20.63 -28.17 -30.13
CA ALA A 14 19.19 -28.40 -30.21
C ALA A 14 18.65 -29.14 -28.97
N VAL A 15 19.35 -30.18 -28.50
CA VAL A 15 18.91 -30.96 -27.32
C VAL A 15 18.92 -30.11 -26.04
N PRO A 16 20.00 -29.40 -25.67
CA PRO A 16 19.98 -28.46 -24.54
C PRO A 16 18.90 -27.38 -24.66
N CYS A 17 18.69 -26.80 -25.85
CA CYS A 17 17.65 -25.79 -26.06
C CYS A 17 16.24 -26.36 -25.87
N LEU A 18 15.97 -27.58 -26.35
CA LEU A 18 14.69 -28.25 -26.14
C LEU A 18 14.47 -28.61 -24.67
N VAL A 19 15.50 -29.07 -23.96
CA VAL A 19 15.43 -29.32 -22.52
C VAL A 19 15.17 -28.03 -21.75
N ALA A 20 15.88 -26.96 -22.07
CA ALA A 20 15.68 -25.65 -21.43
C ALA A 20 14.26 -25.10 -21.71
N ALA A 21 13.77 -25.22 -22.95
CA ALA A 21 12.41 -24.84 -23.31
C ALA A 21 11.37 -25.69 -22.58
N GLY A 22 11.60 -27.00 -22.45
CA GLY A 22 10.73 -27.90 -21.69
C GLY A 22 10.70 -27.58 -20.19
N LEU A 23 11.86 -27.30 -19.60
CA LEU A 23 11.96 -26.87 -18.19
C LEU A 23 11.30 -25.50 -17.96
N LEU A 24 11.48 -24.56 -18.88
CA LEU A 24 10.82 -23.26 -18.82
C LEU A 24 9.31 -23.41 -18.94
N ALA A 25 8.83 -24.18 -19.93
CA ALA A 25 7.42 -24.46 -20.12
C ALA A 25 6.81 -25.12 -18.87
N TRP A 26 7.49 -26.11 -18.29
CA TRP A 26 7.09 -26.73 -17.02
C TRP A 26 7.06 -25.69 -15.89
N TYR A 27 8.10 -24.89 -15.72
CA TYR A 27 8.18 -23.93 -14.62
C TYR A 27 7.10 -22.85 -14.69
N VAL A 28 6.80 -22.34 -15.89
CA VAL A 28 5.82 -21.25 -16.04
C VAL A 28 4.38 -21.76 -15.92
N THR A 29 4.13 -23.03 -16.27
CA THR A 29 2.80 -23.67 -16.21
C THR A 29 2.55 -24.44 -14.91
N ARG A 30 3.58 -24.77 -14.12
CA ARG A 30 3.38 -25.53 -12.87
C ARG A 30 2.60 -24.71 -11.84
N GLU A 31 1.71 -25.38 -11.14
CA GLU A 31 1.12 -24.87 -9.91
C GLU A 31 2.08 -25.13 -8.74
N PRO A 32 2.35 -24.12 -7.89
CA PRO A 32 3.07 -24.31 -6.64
C PRO A 32 2.31 -25.28 -5.73
N VAL A 33 3.04 -26.13 -5.02
CA VAL A 33 2.45 -27.03 -4.02
C VAL A 33 1.93 -26.18 -2.86
N SER A 34 0.69 -26.42 -2.45
CA SER A 34 0.12 -25.83 -1.23
C SER A 34 0.32 -26.78 -0.05
N HIS A 35 0.71 -26.25 1.11
CA HIS A 35 0.72 -27.01 2.37
C HIS A 35 -0.69 -27.42 2.82
N LEU A 36 -1.71 -26.81 2.23
CA LEU A 36 -3.12 -27.03 2.51
C LEU A 36 -3.79 -28.01 1.52
N GLU A 37 -3.03 -28.63 0.59
CA GLU A 37 -3.57 -29.56 -0.42
C GLU A 37 -4.39 -30.71 0.17
N ASN A 38 -3.93 -31.27 1.30
CA ASN A 38 -4.60 -32.37 1.98
C ASN A 38 -5.60 -31.92 3.06
N HIS A 39 -5.78 -30.60 3.25
CA HIS A 39 -6.67 -30.04 4.26
C HIS A 39 -7.98 -29.60 3.60
N GLN A 40 -8.95 -30.51 3.57
CA GLN A 40 -10.29 -30.19 3.06
C GLN A 40 -11.13 -29.53 4.16
N ILE A 41 -11.85 -28.47 3.78
CA ILE A 41 -12.87 -27.85 4.62
C ILE A 41 -14.18 -27.91 3.86
N ALA A 42 -15.12 -28.70 4.37
CA ALA A 42 -16.49 -28.64 3.92
C ALA A 42 -17.12 -27.33 4.41
N VAL A 43 -17.69 -26.54 3.50
CA VAL A 43 -18.27 -25.22 3.83
C VAL A 43 -19.37 -25.33 4.89
N ALA A 44 -20.13 -26.43 4.88
CA ALA A 44 -21.16 -26.73 5.86
C ALA A 44 -20.61 -26.77 7.30
N ASP A 45 -19.40 -27.33 7.47
CA ASP A 45 -18.80 -27.63 8.77
C ASP A 45 -17.91 -26.50 9.32
N ILE A 46 -17.82 -25.37 8.61
CA ILE A 46 -17.03 -24.22 9.06
C ILE A 46 -17.60 -23.67 10.38
N ASP A 47 -16.76 -23.63 11.42
CA ASP A 47 -17.06 -23.03 12.72
C ASP A 47 -17.26 -21.49 12.59
N PRO A 48 -18.34 -20.91 13.15
CA PRO A 48 -18.49 -19.47 13.29
C PRO A 48 -17.28 -18.73 13.86
N ALA A 49 -16.54 -19.31 14.80
CA ALA A 49 -15.33 -18.70 15.36
C ALA A 49 -14.21 -18.54 14.30
N LEU A 50 -14.10 -19.52 13.40
CA LEU A 50 -13.16 -19.46 12.27
C LEU A 50 -13.56 -18.38 11.27
N VAL A 51 -14.87 -18.20 11.02
CA VAL A 51 -15.40 -17.11 10.18
C VAL A 51 -15.07 -15.75 10.80
N ALA A 52 -15.28 -15.57 12.10
CA ALA A 52 -14.97 -14.32 12.80
C ALA A 52 -13.47 -13.98 12.77
N ARG A 53 -12.59 -14.98 12.96
CA ARG A 53 -11.15 -14.81 12.77
C ARG A 53 -10.83 -14.43 11.32
N GLY A 54 -11.47 -15.07 10.34
CA GLY A 54 -11.27 -14.77 8.93
C GLY A 54 -11.69 -13.36 8.55
N GLU A 55 -12.79 -12.88 9.10
CA GLU A 55 -13.23 -11.50 8.94
C GLU A 55 -12.20 -10.52 9.50
N TYR A 56 -11.67 -10.79 10.69
CA TYR A 56 -10.61 -10.00 11.30
C TYR A 56 -9.37 -9.97 10.41
N VAL A 57 -8.87 -11.13 9.95
CA VAL A 57 -7.71 -11.21 9.06
C VAL A 57 -7.98 -10.52 7.71
N ALA A 58 -9.21 -10.58 7.17
CA ALA A 58 -9.56 -9.87 5.93
C ALA A 58 -9.49 -8.35 6.10
N ARG A 59 -9.85 -7.83 7.29
CA ARG A 59 -9.64 -6.43 7.65
C ARG A 59 -8.15 -6.12 7.81
N LEU A 60 -7.38 -6.95 8.52
CA LEU A 60 -5.92 -6.77 8.65
C LEU A 60 -5.23 -6.70 7.29
N SER A 61 -5.69 -7.52 6.34
CA SER A 61 -5.15 -7.64 4.99
C SER A 61 -5.69 -6.62 3.99
N ASP A 62 -6.61 -5.75 4.43
CA ASP A 62 -7.26 -4.71 3.63
C ASP A 62 -7.93 -5.23 2.34
N CYS A 63 -8.44 -6.46 2.36
CA CYS A 63 -9.00 -7.10 1.16
C CYS A 63 -10.16 -6.29 0.58
N VAL A 64 -10.94 -5.64 1.44
CA VAL A 64 -12.15 -4.90 1.08
C VAL A 64 -11.86 -3.61 0.31
N ALA A 65 -10.74 -2.94 0.61
CA ALA A 65 -10.34 -1.70 -0.06
C ALA A 65 -10.05 -1.94 -1.54
N CYS A 66 -9.40 -3.05 -1.87
CA CYS A 66 -9.08 -3.41 -3.25
C CYS A 66 -10.24 -4.12 -3.98
N HIS A 67 -10.94 -5.04 -3.30
CA HIS A 67 -11.96 -5.87 -3.94
C HIS A 67 -13.37 -5.27 -3.91
N SER A 68 -13.52 -3.96 -3.71
CA SER A 68 -14.81 -3.29 -3.72
C SER A 68 -14.73 -1.93 -4.43
N VAL A 69 -15.88 -1.40 -4.82
CA VAL A 69 -16.01 -0.05 -5.40
C VAL A 69 -17.06 0.76 -4.65
N PRO A 70 -17.00 2.10 -4.65
CA PRO A 70 -18.03 2.93 -4.03
C PRO A 70 -19.42 2.59 -4.60
N GLY A 71 -20.40 2.32 -3.72
CA GLY A 71 -21.77 1.95 -4.09
C GLY A 71 -21.94 0.52 -4.64
N GLY A 72 -20.85 -0.24 -4.78
CA GLY A 72 -20.88 -1.67 -5.13
C GLY A 72 -21.08 -2.57 -3.92
N ALA A 73 -21.35 -3.85 -4.18
CA ALA A 73 -21.36 -4.86 -3.14
C ALA A 73 -19.92 -5.16 -2.65
N PRO A 74 -19.71 -5.40 -1.34
CA PRO A 74 -18.41 -5.78 -0.81
C PRO A 74 -17.80 -6.96 -1.55
N PHE A 75 -16.50 -6.91 -1.82
CA PHE A 75 -15.71 -8.00 -2.40
C PHE A 75 -16.08 -8.39 -3.84
N ALA A 76 -17.01 -7.68 -4.49
CA ALA A 76 -17.44 -7.96 -5.87
C ALA A 76 -16.44 -7.50 -6.95
N GLY A 77 -15.31 -6.91 -6.56
CA GLY A 77 -14.27 -6.42 -7.46
C GLY A 77 -14.64 -5.16 -8.22
N GLY A 78 -13.87 -4.86 -9.26
CA GLY A 78 -14.10 -3.75 -10.18
C GLY A 78 -13.25 -2.51 -9.93
N LEU A 79 -12.49 -2.44 -8.84
CA LEU A 79 -11.57 -1.32 -8.61
C LEU A 79 -10.52 -1.27 -9.73
N GLU A 80 -10.45 -0.14 -10.43
CA GLU A 80 -9.44 0.12 -11.45
C GLU A 80 -8.14 0.57 -10.79
N MET A 81 -7.03 -0.07 -11.16
CA MET A 81 -5.69 0.37 -10.83
C MET A 81 -4.96 0.70 -12.12
N ALA A 82 -4.68 1.98 -12.34
CA ALA A 82 -3.93 2.44 -13.49
C ALA A 82 -2.47 2.01 -13.36
N THR A 83 -1.92 1.41 -14.42
CA THR A 83 -0.48 1.14 -14.51
C THR A 83 0.09 1.76 -15.79
N PRO A 84 1.40 2.00 -15.87
CA PRO A 84 2.03 2.45 -17.12
C PRO A 84 1.80 1.53 -18.32
N LEU A 85 1.42 0.26 -18.08
CA LEU A 85 1.19 -0.74 -19.13
C LEU A 85 -0.29 -0.86 -19.52
N GLY A 86 -1.19 -0.14 -18.86
CA GLY A 86 -2.65 -0.28 -18.96
C GLY A 86 -3.30 -0.51 -17.59
N ALA A 87 -4.63 -0.43 -17.54
CA ALA A 87 -5.38 -0.66 -16.32
C ALA A 87 -5.50 -2.15 -15.99
N ILE A 88 -5.45 -2.45 -14.70
CA ILE A 88 -5.84 -3.73 -14.13
C ILE A 88 -7.05 -3.51 -13.22
N HIS A 89 -7.89 -4.52 -13.07
CA HIS A 89 -9.08 -4.43 -12.24
C HIS A 89 -9.05 -5.52 -11.18
N ALA A 90 -9.42 -5.17 -9.94
CA ALA A 90 -9.61 -6.14 -8.88
C ALA A 90 -10.75 -7.10 -9.22
N THR A 91 -10.59 -8.38 -8.85
CA THR A 91 -11.57 -9.42 -9.19
C THR A 91 -12.66 -9.55 -8.13
N ASN A 92 -13.80 -10.12 -8.49
CA ASN A 92 -14.82 -10.60 -7.59
C ASN A 92 -14.27 -11.80 -6.78
N ILE A 93 -14.20 -11.64 -5.46
CA ILE A 93 -13.75 -12.68 -4.52
C ILE A 93 -14.88 -13.13 -3.58
N THR A 94 -16.14 -12.84 -3.93
CA THR A 94 -17.30 -13.41 -3.26
C THR A 94 -17.42 -14.92 -3.55
N PRO A 95 -18.18 -15.70 -2.75
CA PRO A 95 -18.34 -17.14 -2.99
C PRO A 95 -19.31 -17.47 -4.14
N ASP A 96 -19.61 -16.50 -5.01
CA ASP A 96 -20.36 -16.75 -6.24
C ASP A 96 -19.62 -17.77 -7.12
N THR A 97 -20.33 -18.80 -7.59
CA THR A 97 -19.73 -19.92 -8.32
C THR A 97 -19.48 -19.61 -9.79
N GLU A 98 -20.15 -18.60 -10.36
CA GLU A 98 -20.01 -18.28 -11.79
C GLU A 98 -18.95 -17.21 -12.05
N THR A 99 -18.86 -16.23 -11.16
CA THR A 99 -18.07 -15.01 -11.35
C THR A 99 -17.09 -14.70 -10.23
N GLY A 100 -17.25 -15.35 -9.07
CA GLY A 100 -16.39 -15.23 -7.90
C GLY A 100 -15.47 -16.44 -7.69
N ILE A 101 -15.12 -16.70 -6.42
CA ILE A 101 -14.22 -17.79 -6.01
C ILE A 101 -14.96 -19.03 -5.50
N GLY A 102 -16.28 -19.15 -5.76
CA GLY A 102 -17.11 -20.21 -5.18
C GLY A 102 -16.67 -21.66 -5.50
N HIS A 103 -15.83 -21.85 -6.52
CA HIS A 103 -15.24 -23.14 -6.90
C HIS A 103 -13.80 -23.37 -6.40
N TYR A 104 -13.20 -22.40 -5.72
CA TYR A 104 -11.84 -22.54 -5.21
C TYR A 104 -11.87 -23.55 -4.05
N SER A 105 -10.94 -24.50 -4.07
CA SER A 105 -10.59 -25.25 -2.86
C SER A 105 -9.78 -24.38 -1.89
N LEU A 106 -9.54 -24.87 -0.66
CA LEU A 106 -8.62 -24.21 0.27
C LEU A 106 -7.20 -24.07 -0.33
N ALA A 107 -6.74 -25.10 -1.04
CA ALA A 107 -5.42 -25.10 -1.68
C ALA A 107 -5.35 -24.13 -2.87
N ASP A 108 -6.45 -23.98 -3.61
CA ASP A 108 -6.55 -22.97 -4.67
C ASP A 108 -6.52 -21.54 -4.12
N PHE A 109 -7.27 -21.32 -3.04
CA PHE A 109 -7.26 -20.03 -2.34
C PHE A 109 -5.87 -19.70 -1.80
N ASP A 110 -5.19 -20.68 -1.23
CA ASP A 110 -3.81 -20.57 -0.77
C ASP A 110 -2.84 -20.20 -1.91
N ARG A 111 -2.89 -20.93 -3.02
CA ARG A 111 -2.13 -20.63 -4.25
C ARG A 111 -2.38 -19.22 -4.75
N ALA A 112 -3.63 -18.78 -4.75
CA ALA A 112 -3.98 -17.43 -5.22
C ALA A 112 -3.41 -16.36 -4.27
N VAL A 113 -3.61 -16.52 -2.96
CA VAL A 113 -3.28 -15.51 -1.95
C VAL A 113 -1.79 -15.43 -1.66
N ARG A 114 -1.10 -16.56 -1.44
CA ARG A 114 0.32 -16.58 -1.05
C ARG A 114 1.28 -16.71 -2.23
N HIS A 115 0.84 -17.28 -3.35
CA HIS A 115 1.71 -17.58 -4.49
C HIS A 115 1.36 -16.81 -5.77
N GLY A 116 0.23 -16.11 -5.80
CA GLY A 116 -0.23 -15.37 -6.97
C GLY A 116 -0.60 -16.29 -8.14
N VAL A 117 -1.20 -17.45 -7.87
CA VAL A 117 -1.58 -18.44 -8.90
C VAL A 117 -3.03 -18.83 -8.75
N ALA A 118 -3.84 -18.56 -9.78
CA ALA A 118 -5.23 -18.98 -9.83
C ALA A 118 -5.38 -20.48 -10.22
N PRO A 119 -6.54 -21.12 -9.98
CA PRO A 119 -6.77 -22.55 -10.30
C PRO A 119 -6.60 -22.94 -11.77
N ASP A 120 -6.60 -21.96 -12.68
CA ASP A 120 -6.34 -22.16 -14.11
C ASP A 120 -4.84 -22.06 -14.45
N GLY A 121 -3.97 -22.05 -13.44
CA GLY A 121 -2.53 -21.82 -13.56
C GLY A 121 -2.14 -20.38 -13.90
N ARG A 122 -3.11 -19.47 -14.05
CA ARG A 122 -2.85 -18.08 -14.41
C ARG A 122 -2.12 -17.36 -13.29
N ARG A 123 -1.02 -16.69 -13.64
CA ARG A 123 -0.29 -15.82 -12.70
C ARG A 123 -1.05 -14.52 -12.48
N LEU A 124 -1.32 -14.19 -11.23
CA LEU A 124 -1.88 -12.92 -10.80
C LEU A 124 -0.84 -11.82 -10.94
N TYR A 125 -1.28 -10.58 -11.19
CA TYR A 125 -0.35 -9.46 -11.21
C TYR A 125 0.07 -9.14 -9.76
N PRO A 126 1.35 -8.79 -9.50
CA PRO A 126 1.85 -8.42 -8.17
C PRO A 126 1.32 -7.07 -7.67
N ALA A 127 0.23 -6.56 -8.26
CA ALA A 127 -0.59 -5.51 -7.68
C ALA A 127 -1.44 -6.04 -6.51
N MET A 128 -1.84 -7.32 -6.56
CA MET A 128 -2.22 -8.03 -5.35
C MET A 128 -0.94 -8.31 -4.56
N PRO A 129 -0.82 -7.90 -3.28
CA PRO A 129 0.42 -8.00 -2.52
C PRO A 129 0.65 -9.43 -2.00
N TYR A 130 0.52 -10.44 -2.87
CA TYR A 130 0.84 -11.84 -2.56
C TYR A 130 2.28 -12.06 -2.09
N PRO A 131 3.31 -11.26 -2.48
CA PRO A 131 4.64 -11.40 -1.88
C PRO A 131 4.66 -11.11 -0.37
N SER A 132 3.82 -10.17 0.09
CA SER A 132 3.60 -9.94 1.53
C SER A 132 2.73 -11.04 2.13
N TYR A 133 1.60 -11.36 1.48
CA TYR A 133 0.67 -12.38 1.99
C TYR A 133 1.28 -13.78 2.10
N ALA A 134 2.38 -14.08 1.39
CA ALA A 134 3.17 -15.30 1.61
C ALA A 134 3.52 -15.51 3.09
N LYS A 135 3.66 -14.44 3.89
CA LYS A 135 3.95 -14.49 5.31
C LYS A 135 2.77 -14.93 6.19
N LEU A 136 1.54 -14.93 5.65
CA LEU A 136 0.35 -15.40 6.38
C LEU A 136 0.53 -16.86 6.83
N SER A 137 0.13 -17.11 8.06
CA SER A 137 0.07 -18.46 8.62
C SER A 137 -1.01 -19.31 7.94
N ASP A 138 -0.82 -20.62 7.91
CA ASP A 138 -1.82 -21.57 7.41
C ASP A 138 -3.18 -21.41 8.12
N ASP A 139 -3.17 -21.08 9.41
CA ASP A 139 -4.39 -20.84 10.19
C ASP A 139 -5.14 -19.59 9.73
N ASP A 140 -4.42 -18.51 9.42
CA ASP A 140 -5.01 -17.28 8.92
C ASP A 140 -5.50 -17.43 7.47
N VAL A 141 -4.79 -18.19 6.62
CA VAL A 141 -5.28 -18.53 5.27
C VAL A 141 -6.57 -19.36 5.37
N ARG A 142 -6.61 -20.32 6.29
CA ARG A 142 -7.79 -21.14 6.57
C ARG A 142 -8.98 -20.30 7.04
N ALA A 143 -8.72 -19.35 7.94
CA ALA A 143 -9.72 -18.43 8.46
C ALA A 143 -10.26 -17.52 7.35
N LEU A 144 -9.37 -16.92 6.55
CA LEU A 144 -9.76 -16.11 5.38
C LEU A 144 -10.66 -16.89 4.42
N TYR A 145 -10.26 -18.10 4.03
CA TYR A 145 -11.07 -18.96 3.17
C TYR A 145 -12.45 -19.22 3.79
N ALA A 146 -12.51 -19.56 5.08
CA ALA A 146 -13.76 -19.76 5.79
C ALA A 146 -14.67 -18.52 5.77
N PHE A 147 -14.09 -17.33 5.97
CA PHE A 147 -14.83 -16.07 5.88
C PHE A 147 -15.37 -15.80 4.48
N PHE A 148 -14.57 -15.93 3.43
CA PHE A 148 -15.07 -15.70 2.08
C PHE A 148 -16.11 -16.74 1.65
N MET A 149 -15.97 -18.00 2.05
CA MET A 149 -16.89 -19.06 1.64
C MET A 149 -18.20 -19.09 2.43
N LYS A 150 -18.24 -18.53 3.64
CA LYS A 150 -19.42 -18.61 4.53
C LYS A 150 -19.89 -17.26 5.10
N GLY A 151 -18.96 -16.34 5.36
CA GLY A 151 -19.24 -15.02 5.92
C GLY A 151 -19.63 -13.96 4.89
N VAL A 152 -19.17 -14.09 3.63
CA VAL A 152 -19.45 -13.14 2.55
C VAL A 152 -20.67 -13.57 1.73
N ALA A 153 -21.55 -12.62 1.40
CA ALA A 153 -22.67 -12.88 0.52
C ALA A 153 -22.20 -13.08 -0.94
N PRO A 154 -22.71 -14.08 -1.67
CA PRO A 154 -22.38 -14.27 -3.08
C PRO A 154 -22.93 -13.12 -3.91
N VAL A 155 -22.10 -12.59 -4.82
CA VAL A 155 -22.49 -11.54 -5.75
C VAL A 155 -22.12 -11.98 -7.16
N LYS A 156 -23.12 -12.12 -8.02
CA LYS A 156 -22.92 -12.42 -9.44
C LYS A 156 -22.52 -11.16 -10.20
N GLN A 157 -21.22 -10.92 -10.31
CA GLN A 157 -20.64 -9.76 -10.99
C GLN A 157 -19.40 -10.20 -11.78
N ALA A 158 -19.47 -10.07 -13.11
CA ALA A 158 -18.38 -10.45 -13.99
C ALA A 158 -17.15 -9.55 -13.78
N ASN A 159 -15.97 -10.16 -13.82
CA ASN A 159 -14.70 -9.44 -13.73
C ASN A 159 -14.47 -8.55 -14.96
N VAL A 160 -13.97 -7.34 -14.73
CA VAL A 160 -13.52 -6.45 -15.80
C VAL A 160 -12.12 -6.91 -16.27
N PRO A 161 -11.91 -7.16 -17.57
CA PRO A 161 -10.60 -7.57 -18.06
C PRO A 161 -9.57 -6.43 -17.92
N SER A 162 -8.28 -6.79 -17.91
CA SER A 162 -7.21 -5.80 -17.99
C SER A 162 -7.15 -5.18 -19.38
N SER A 163 -6.82 -3.89 -19.44
CA SER A 163 -6.59 -3.17 -20.69
C SER A 163 -5.13 -3.22 -21.15
N ILE A 164 -4.26 -4.00 -20.48
CA ILE A 164 -2.87 -4.18 -20.89
C ILE A 164 -2.87 -4.84 -22.28
N PRO A 165 -2.23 -4.23 -23.29
CA PRO A 165 -2.26 -4.74 -24.66
C PRO A 165 -1.36 -5.97 -24.82
N PHE A 166 -1.68 -6.82 -25.79
CA PHE A 166 -0.76 -7.86 -26.23
C PHE A 166 0.51 -7.24 -26.85
N PRO A 167 1.72 -7.76 -26.59
CA PRO A 167 2.03 -8.99 -25.83
C PRO A 167 2.32 -8.77 -24.33
N LEU A 168 2.14 -7.56 -23.80
CA LEU A 168 2.46 -7.23 -22.41
C LEU A 168 1.49 -7.89 -21.41
N ASN A 169 0.34 -8.35 -21.88
CA ASN A 169 -0.64 -9.08 -21.07
C ASN A 169 -0.30 -10.56 -20.82
N LEU A 170 0.77 -11.09 -21.44
CA LEU A 170 1.21 -12.46 -21.23
C LEU A 170 1.59 -12.68 -19.76
N ARG A 171 1.00 -13.70 -19.13
CA ARG A 171 1.17 -13.97 -17.69
C ARG A 171 2.36 -14.87 -17.34
N TRP A 172 2.89 -15.63 -18.29
CA TRP A 172 4.01 -16.54 -18.04
C TRP A 172 5.30 -15.86 -17.53
N PRO A 173 5.67 -14.61 -17.93
CA PRO A 173 6.86 -13.95 -17.38
C PRO A 173 6.75 -13.66 -15.88
N ILE A 174 5.53 -13.52 -15.36
CA ILE A 174 5.29 -13.32 -13.92
C ILE A 174 5.73 -14.55 -13.12
N ALA A 175 5.67 -15.75 -13.70
CA ALA A 175 6.20 -16.95 -13.03
C ALA A 175 7.71 -16.81 -12.76
N LEU A 176 8.47 -16.28 -13.74
CA LEU A 176 9.89 -16.00 -13.57
C LEU A 176 10.14 -14.87 -12.58
N TRP A 177 9.32 -13.82 -12.63
CA TRP A 177 9.36 -12.73 -11.66
C TRP A 177 9.16 -13.26 -10.24
N ASN A 178 8.17 -14.15 -10.02
CA ASN A 178 7.93 -14.80 -8.73
C ASN A 178 9.16 -15.57 -8.25
N GLY A 179 9.80 -16.32 -9.14
CA GLY A 179 11.00 -17.08 -8.81
C GLY A 179 12.20 -16.24 -8.35
N VAL A 180 12.22 -14.94 -8.67
CA VAL A 180 13.31 -14.02 -8.31
C VAL A 180 12.95 -13.15 -7.12
N PHE A 181 11.70 -12.70 -7.01
CA PHE A 181 11.30 -11.62 -6.09
C PHE A 181 10.33 -12.03 -4.99
N VAL A 182 9.86 -13.28 -4.96
CA VAL A 182 8.87 -13.74 -3.99
C VAL A 182 9.48 -14.80 -3.10
N ASP A 183 9.57 -14.48 -1.82
CA ASP A 183 9.82 -15.46 -0.77
C ASP A 183 8.47 -16.05 -0.32
N ALA A 184 8.15 -17.23 -0.83
CA ALA A 184 6.84 -17.87 -0.68
C ALA A 184 6.64 -18.58 0.67
N GLU A 185 7.46 -18.28 1.67
CA GLU A 185 7.43 -18.91 2.99
C GLU A 185 6.63 -18.07 3.99
N SER A 186 5.86 -18.76 4.84
CA SER A 186 5.17 -18.17 5.98
C SER A 186 6.15 -17.51 6.95
N TYR A 187 5.66 -16.55 7.74
CA TYR A 187 6.49 -15.89 8.74
C TYR A 187 6.99 -16.90 9.80
N VAL A 188 8.29 -16.85 10.09
CA VAL A 188 8.93 -17.64 11.14
C VAL A 188 9.40 -16.70 12.24
N ALA A 189 8.92 -16.93 13.47
CA ALA A 189 9.31 -16.14 14.62
C ALA A 189 10.83 -16.20 14.85
N LYS A 190 11.42 -15.02 15.06
CA LYS A 190 12.86 -14.84 15.31
C LYS A 190 13.13 -15.05 16.81
N PRO A 191 13.92 -16.06 17.21
CA PRO A 191 14.17 -16.36 18.63
C PRO A 191 14.92 -15.25 19.38
N SER A 192 15.60 -14.36 18.65
CA SER A 192 16.30 -13.21 19.22
C SER A 192 15.40 -12.02 19.53
N GLN A 193 14.10 -12.13 19.25
CA GLN A 193 13.10 -11.07 19.42
C GLN A 193 11.99 -11.56 20.34
N ASP A 194 11.33 -10.64 21.05
CA ASP A 194 10.21 -10.98 21.91
C ASP A 194 8.92 -11.27 21.10
N GLU A 195 7.89 -11.76 21.79
CA GLU A 195 6.61 -12.14 21.17
C GLU A 195 5.90 -10.95 20.52
N ARG A 196 5.97 -9.77 21.13
CA ARG A 196 5.30 -8.56 20.63
C ARG A 196 5.99 -8.09 19.34
N TRP A 197 7.32 -8.12 19.29
CA TRP A 197 8.08 -7.80 18.10
C TRP A 197 7.73 -8.76 16.96
N ASN A 198 7.70 -10.08 17.23
CA ASN A 198 7.37 -11.09 16.22
C ASN A 198 5.93 -10.92 15.70
N ARG A 199 4.97 -10.59 16.57
CA ARG A 199 3.60 -10.27 16.16
C ARG A 199 3.54 -9.03 15.28
N GLY A 200 4.27 -7.96 15.64
CA GLY A 200 4.35 -6.76 14.83
C GLY A 200 4.97 -7.00 13.46
N ALA A 201 6.08 -7.74 13.42
CA ALA A 201 6.74 -8.15 12.19
C ALA A 201 5.81 -8.96 11.28
N TYR A 202 5.08 -9.94 11.84
CA TYR A 202 4.07 -10.71 11.10
C TYR A 202 3.01 -9.81 10.45
N LEU A 203 2.47 -8.85 11.22
CA LEU A 203 1.44 -7.94 10.75
C LEU A 203 1.96 -6.97 9.68
N VAL A 204 3.16 -6.41 9.87
CA VAL A 204 3.71 -5.39 8.97
C VAL A 204 4.29 -6.00 7.68
N GLN A 205 4.94 -7.17 7.77
CA GLN A 205 5.50 -7.89 6.60
C GLN A 205 4.43 -8.68 5.84
N GLY A 206 3.41 -9.15 6.56
CA GLY A 206 2.38 -10.05 6.05
C GLY A 206 1.07 -9.35 5.80
N ALA A 207 0.12 -9.55 6.72
CA ALA A 207 -1.28 -9.14 6.56
C ALA A 207 -1.40 -7.66 6.17
N GLY A 208 -0.85 -6.74 6.96
CA GLY A 208 -0.93 -5.30 6.71
C GLY A 208 -0.09 -4.81 5.53
N HIS A 209 0.73 -5.67 4.91
CA HIS A 209 1.51 -5.43 3.68
C HIS A 209 2.17 -4.04 3.60
N CYS A 210 2.65 -3.49 4.72
CA CYS A 210 3.04 -2.08 4.80
C CYS A 210 4.17 -1.73 3.81
N GLY A 211 5.01 -2.73 3.48
CA GLY A 211 6.05 -2.63 2.45
C GLY A 211 5.50 -2.29 1.06
N SER A 212 4.26 -2.68 0.75
CA SER A 212 3.65 -2.43 -0.55
C SER A 212 3.52 -0.94 -0.87
N CYS A 213 3.37 -0.09 0.14
CA CYS A 213 3.40 1.37 -0.04
C CYS A 213 4.71 2.00 0.42
N HIS A 214 5.31 1.51 1.51
CA HIS A 214 6.41 2.18 2.19
C HIS A 214 7.81 1.68 1.81
N THR A 215 7.94 0.67 0.94
CA THR A 215 9.22 0.19 0.42
C THR A 215 9.42 0.66 -1.04
N PRO A 216 10.57 1.24 -1.40
CA PRO A 216 10.84 1.68 -2.76
C PRO A 216 10.88 0.51 -3.74
N ARG A 217 10.43 0.76 -4.97
CA ARG A 217 10.37 -0.25 -6.04
C ARG A 217 11.68 -0.36 -6.82
N GLY A 218 11.98 -1.58 -7.27
CA GLY A 218 13.08 -1.91 -8.18
C GLY A 218 12.72 -1.65 -9.64
N LEU A 219 13.67 -1.93 -10.55
CA LEU A 219 13.45 -1.78 -12.01
C LEU A 219 12.34 -2.72 -12.54
N ALA A 220 12.14 -3.86 -11.87
CA ALA A 220 11.08 -4.82 -12.19
C ALA A 220 9.78 -4.56 -11.41
N PHE A 221 9.61 -3.35 -10.84
CA PHE A 221 8.49 -2.96 -9.97
C PHE A 221 8.31 -3.81 -8.69
N ASN A 222 9.29 -4.65 -8.34
CA ASN A 222 9.32 -5.39 -7.09
C ASN A 222 9.65 -4.50 -5.89
N GLU A 223 9.21 -4.87 -4.69
CA GLU A 223 9.74 -4.27 -3.46
C GLU A 223 11.24 -4.57 -3.38
N LYS A 224 12.05 -3.56 -3.08
CA LYS A 224 13.50 -3.75 -2.94
C LYS A 224 13.89 -4.57 -1.71
N ALA A 225 12.97 -4.74 -0.75
CA ALA A 225 13.14 -5.55 0.45
C ALA A 225 11.76 -5.93 1.00
N LEU A 226 11.62 -7.12 1.59
CA LEU A 226 10.36 -7.63 2.14
C LEU A 226 10.35 -7.72 3.67
N ASP A 227 11.50 -7.54 4.31
CA ASP A 227 11.65 -7.60 5.76
C ASP A 227 12.75 -6.64 6.27
N GLU A 228 12.93 -6.58 7.59
CA GLU A 228 13.86 -5.64 8.23
C GLU A 228 15.35 -5.90 7.94
N SER A 229 15.71 -7.03 7.33
CA SER A 229 17.10 -7.29 6.94
C SER A 229 17.55 -6.37 5.80
N GLY A 230 16.60 -5.89 4.99
CA GLY A 230 16.88 -4.98 3.88
C GLY A 230 16.88 -3.52 4.31
N LYS A 231 17.96 -2.78 4.00
CA LYS A 231 18.02 -1.33 4.22
C LYS A 231 16.86 -0.53 3.58
N PRO A 232 16.38 -0.87 2.36
CA PRO A 232 15.26 -0.15 1.75
C PRO A 232 13.90 -0.46 2.37
N TYR A 233 13.77 -1.52 3.19
CA TYR A 233 12.48 -1.92 3.75
C TYR A 233 11.88 -0.80 4.59
N LEU A 234 10.65 -0.40 4.24
CA LEU A 234 9.89 0.69 4.86
C LEU A 234 10.61 2.04 4.90
N ALA A 235 11.55 2.29 3.98
CA ALA A 235 12.33 3.52 3.92
C ALA A 235 11.64 4.69 3.19
N GLY A 236 10.36 4.52 2.82
CA GLY A 236 9.55 5.47 2.07
C GLY A 236 9.65 5.27 0.56
N ALA A 237 8.57 5.60 -0.15
CA ALA A 237 8.47 5.41 -1.59
C ALA A 237 7.49 6.37 -2.25
N LEU A 238 7.71 6.65 -3.53
CA LEU A 238 6.70 7.25 -4.40
C LEU A 238 5.80 6.15 -4.96
N LEU A 239 4.49 6.31 -4.80
CA LEU A 239 3.46 5.45 -5.34
C LEU A 239 2.24 6.29 -5.72
N ASP A 240 1.76 6.17 -6.97
CA ASP A 240 0.52 6.77 -7.46
C ASP A 240 0.35 8.28 -7.18
N GLY A 241 1.42 9.05 -7.39
CA GLY A 241 1.39 10.50 -7.15
C GLY A 241 1.39 10.91 -5.68
N TRP A 242 1.64 9.95 -4.78
CA TRP A 242 1.87 10.15 -3.36
C TRP A 242 3.29 9.72 -2.98
N TYR A 243 3.87 10.40 -2.01
CA TYR A 243 5.01 9.90 -1.26
C TYR A 243 4.51 9.27 0.03
N ALA A 244 4.66 7.95 0.14
CA ALA A 244 4.50 7.19 1.35
C ALA A 244 5.75 7.41 2.23
N PRO A 245 5.60 8.01 3.42
CA PRO A 245 6.71 8.29 4.35
C PRO A 245 7.57 7.07 4.69
N SER A 246 8.77 7.30 5.21
CA SER A 246 9.47 6.21 5.90
C SER A 246 8.67 5.78 7.14
N LEU A 247 8.63 4.48 7.46
CA LEU A 247 8.11 3.98 8.74
C LEU A 247 9.22 3.62 9.72
N ARG A 248 10.47 3.97 9.40
CA ARG A 248 11.64 3.74 10.26
C ARG A 248 11.84 4.88 11.25
N ASP A 249 12.83 4.74 12.13
CA ASP A 249 13.24 5.75 13.12
C ASP A 249 13.95 6.99 12.52
N ASP A 250 13.54 7.40 11.32
CA ASP A 250 13.98 8.63 10.66
C ASP A 250 13.35 9.85 11.35
N HIS A 251 14.15 10.85 11.71
CA HIS A 251 13.70 12.01 12.46
C HIS A 251 12.85 12.96 11.63
N ASN A 252 13.17 13.15 10.35
CA ASN A 252 12.50 14.12 9.48
C ASN A 252 11.33 13.48 8.73
N THR A 253 11.58 12.34 8.10
CA THR A 253 10.65 11.73 7.13
C THR A 253 9.97 10.46 7.64
N GLY A 254 10.29 10.00 8.84
CA GLY A 254 9.69 8.81 9.45
C GLY A 254 9.20 8.99 10.88
N LEU A 255 9.26 7.91 11.66
CA LEU A 255 8.67 7.79 12.99
C LEU A 255 9.63 8.18 14.12
N GLY A 256 10.80 8.76 13.82
CA GLY A 256 11.83 9.12 14.81
C GLY A 256 11.36 10.07 15.89
N ARG A 257 10.39 10.94 15.58
CA ARG A 257 9.78 11.89 16.54
C ARG A 257 8.52 11.36 17.21
N TRP A 258 8.07 10.16 16.85
CA TRP A 258 6.84 9.55 17.32
C TRP A 258 7.16 8.54 18.42
N SER A 259 6.37 8.56 19.49
CA SER A 259 6.37 7.50 20.49
C SER A 259 5.49 6.32 20.03
N GLU A 260 5.68 5.12 20.60
CA GLU A 260 4.80 3.98 20.30
C GLU A 260 3.30 4.30 20.51
N PRO A 261 2.87 4.94 21.62
CA PRO A 261 1.48 5.33 21.80
C PRO A 261 0.94 6.27 20.71
N GLU A 262 1.79 7.15 20.16
CA GLU A 262 1.39 8.06 19.08
C GLU A 262 1.24 7.32 17.75
N VAL A 263 2.02 6.26 17.51
CA VAL A 263 1.84 5.36 16.36
C VAL A 263 0.53 4.58 16.50
N VAL A 264 0.27 4.01 17.69
CA VAL A 264 -0.99 3.32 18.00
C VAL A 264 -2.18 4.25 17.78
N GLN A 265 -2.13 5.47 18.31
CA GLN A 265 -3.20 6.45 18.16
C GLN A 265 -3.48 6.79 16.69
N PHE A 266 -2.42 6.99 15.90
CA PHE A 266 -2.56 7.29 14.46
C PHE A 266 -3.23 6.13 13.71
N LEU A 267 -2.80 4.90 13.94
CA LEU A 267 -3.39 3.72 13.30
C LEU A 267 -4.84 3.47 13.75
N LYS A 268 -5.17 3.79 15.01
CA LYS A 268 -6.50 3.59 15.59
C LYS A 268 -7.52 4.67 15.22
N THR A 269 -7.07 5.92 15.06
CA THR A 269 -7.97 7.09 14.94
C THR A 269 -7.74 7.91 13.66
N GLY A 270 -6.75 7.53 12.87
CA GLY A 270 -6.36 8.20 11.63
C GLY A 270 -5.62 9.51 11.87
N ARG A 271 -5.26 9.84 13.12
CA ARG A 271 -4.56 11.07 13.48
C ARG A 271 -3.82 10.99 14.79
N ASN A 272 -2.90 11.93 14.98
CA ASN A 272 -2.27 12.26 16.25
C ASN A 272 -1.75 13.70 16.19
N LYS A 273 -0.92 14.11 17.16
CA LYS A 273 -0.31 15.45 17.17
C LYS A 273 0.62 15.77 15.99
N HIS A 274 1.09 14.76 15.26
CA HIS A 274 2.06 14.91 14.17
C HIS A 274 1.40 14.91 12.79
N ALA A 275 0.35 14.13 12.58
CA ALA A 275 -0.26 13.95 11.27
C ALA A 275 -1.72 13.49 11.33
N VAL A 276 -2.41 13.65 10.21
CA VAL A 276 -3.70 13.03 9.87
C VAL A 276 -3.47 12.17 8.64
N VAL A 277 -4.10 11.00 8.53
CA VAL A 277 -4.04 10.14 7.33
C VAL A 277 -4.50 10.91 6.09
N TYR A 278 -3.81 10.68 4.97
CA TYR A 278 -4.15 11.28 3.69
C TYR A 278 -3.75 10.34 2.54
N GLY A 279 -4.23 10.64 1.33
CA GLY A 279 -4.00 9.77 0.17
C GLY A 279 -4.55 8.36 0.40
N SER A 280 -3.90 7.35 -0.18
CA SER A 280 -4.27 5.94 -0.05
C SER A 280 -4.24 5.42 1.39
N MET A 281 -3.45 6.04 2.29
CA MET A 281 -3.45 5.67 3.71
C MET A 281 -4.82 5.93 4.38
N THR A 282 -5.62 6.85 3.84
CA THR A 282 -7.00 7.08 4.32
C THR A 282 -7.88 5.86 4.11
N GLU A 283 -7.71 5.15 2.99
CA GLU A 283 -8.47 3.93 2.68
C GLU A 283 -8.03 2.78 3.56
N ALA A 284 -6.72 2.59 3.73
CA ALA A 284 -6.15 1.63 4.68
C ALA A 284 -6.64 1.89 6.11
N PHE A 285 -6.75 3.15 6.53
CA PHE A 285 -7.34 3.49 7.82
C PHE A 285 -8.84 3.20 7.87
N ASN A 286 -9.60 3.68 6.88
CA ASN A 286 -11.06 3.58 6.84
C ASN A 286 -11.56 2.12 6.79
N ASN A 287 -10.76 1.20 6.23
CA ASN A 287 -11.16 -0.17 5.99
C ASN A 287 -10.35 -1.24 6.75
N SER A 288 -9.17 -0.89 7.29
CA SER A 288 -8.27 -1.84 7.96
C SER A 288 -7.87 -1.40 9.37
N THR A 289 -6.95 -0.43 9.51
CA THR A 289 -6.19 -0.27 10.76
C THR A 289 -7.05 0.12 11.97
N GLN A 290 -8.16 0.84 11.76
CA GLN A 290 -9.06 1.22 12.85
C GLN A 290 -9.81 0.04 13.49
N PHE A 291 -9.86 -1.10 12.80
CA PHE A 291 -10.53 -2.32 13.27
C PHE A 291 -9.57 -3.32 13.93
N MET A 292 -8.27 -2.99 13.96
CA MET A 292 -7.26 -3.81 14.63
C MET A 292 -7.45 -3.77 16.15
N SER A 293 -7.13 -4.89 16.81
CA SER A 293 -7.07 -4.92 18.27
C SER A 293 -5.95 -4.03 18.81
N ASP A 294 -6.10 -3.54 20.05
CA ASP A 294 -5.09 -2.68 20.68
C ASP A 294 -3.74 -3.41 20.84
N ASP A 295 -3.75 -4.72 21.05
CA ASP A 295 -2.53 -5.53 21.14
C ASP A 295 -1.81 -5.62 19.79
N ASP A 296 -2.55 -5.77 18.68
CA ASP A 296 -1.97 -5.79 17.34
C ASP A 296 -1.42 -4.42 16.94
N LEU A 297 -2.13 -3.35 17.27
CA LEU A 297 -1.64 -1.98 17.05
C LEU A 297 -0.38 -1.70 17.86
N ALA A 298 -0.32 -2.14 19.13
CA ALA A 298 0.86 -2.01 19.97
C ALA A 298 2.03 -2.85 19.43
N ALA A 299 1.76 -4.04 18.91
CA ALA A 299 2.78 -4.90 18.28
C ALA A 299 3.35 -4.26 17.01
N ILE A 300 2.49 -3.71 16.14
CA ILE A 300 2.91 -2.94 14.95
C ILE A 300 3.79 -1.76 15.37
N ALA A 301 3.34 -0.94 16.33
CA ALA A 301 4.11 0.20 16.81
C ALA A 301 5.48 -0.22 17.35
N HIS A 302 5.52 -1.27 18.16
CA HIS A 302 6.76 -1.81 18.71
C HIS A 302 7.75 -2.29 17.64
N TYR A 303 7.25 -3.05 16.65
CA TYR A 303 8.07 -3.49 15.52
C TYR A 303 8.60 -2.31 14.70
N LEU A 304 7.75 -1.36 14.30
CA LEU A 304 8.16 -0.20 13.50
C LEU A 304 9.20 0.65 14.23
N LYS A 305 9.04 0.87 15.54
CA LYS A 305 9.99 1.62 16.36
C LYS A 305 11.33 0.90 16.59
N SER A 306 11.40 -0.39 16.30
CA SER A 306 12.67 -1.14 16.30
C SER A 306 13.52 -0.92 15.04
N LEU A 307 12.93 -0.39 13.96
CA LEU A 307 13.61 -0.25 12.67
C LEU A 307 14.50 0.99 12.66
N PRO A 308 15.82 0.86 12.42
CA PRO A 308 16.74 2.00 12.53
C PRO A 308 16.46 3.05 11.44
N GLY A 309 16.61 4.33 11.77
CA GLY A 309 16.65 5.39 10.76
C GLY A 309 17.93 5.34 9.91
N ASP A 310 18.01 6.19 8.89
CA ASP A 310 19.18 6.37 8.03
C ASP A 310 19.50 7.86 7.88
N ARG A 311 20.53 8.33 8.59
CA ARG A 311 20.93 9.75 8.58
C ARG A 311 21.45 10.23 7.22
N GLU A 312 21.98 9.33 6.38
CA GLU A 312 22.44 9.71 5.04
C GLU A 312 21.25 10.06 4.13
N ARG A 313 20.13 9.33 4.30
CA ARG A 313 18.87 9.63 3.60
C ARG A 313 18.12 10.80 4.24
N ASP A 314 18.00 10.80 5.56
CA ASP A 314 17.08 11.68 6.30
C ASP A 314 17.68 13.06 6.61
N GLY A 315 19.00 13.19 6.62
CA GLY A 315 19.70 14.45 6.82
C GLY A 315 19.78 14.90 8.29
N ALA A 316 19.98 16.21 8.49
CA ALA A 316 20.09 16.79 9.83
C ALA A 316 18.71 16.84 10.51
N PRO A 317 18.58 16.49 11.81
CA PRO A 317 17.31 16.53 12.52
C PRO A 317 16.67 17.92 12.46
N TRP A 318 15.42 17.97 12.01
CA TRP A 318 14.59 19.16 11.97
C TRP A 318 14.44 19.78 13.35
N GLN A 319 14.49 21.11 13.39
CA GLN A 319 14.28 21.94 14.56
C GLN A 319 13.31 23.06 14.19
N TYR A 320 12.31 23.27 15.04
CA TYR A 320 11.34 24.33 14.84
C TYR A 320 12.00 25.71 14.87
N GLN A 321 11.64 26.56 13.91
CA GLN A 321 12.01 27.97 13.89
C GLN A 321 10.76 28.81 14.16
N ALA A 322 10.78 29.59 15.24
CA ALA A 322 9.68 30.45 15.62
C ALA A 322 9.64 31.69 14.71
N VAL A 323 8.91 31.57 13.61
CA VAL A 323 8.68 32.63 12.62
C VAL A 323 7.19 32.69 12.32
N SER A 324 6.60 33.89 12.31
CA SER A 324 5.23 34.08 11.85
C SER A 324 5.20 34.25 10.34
N ALA A 325 4.30 33.56 9.64
CA ALA A 325 4.11 33.74 8.21
C ALA A 325 3.74 35.20 7.83
N ALA A 326 3.10 35.93 8.75
CA ALA A 326 2.77 37.34 8.55
C ALA A 326 3.99 38.27 8.54
N GLU A 327 5.13 37.84 9.09
CA GLU A 327 6.39 38.60 9.09
C GLU A 327 7.18 38.40 7.78
N ARG A 328 6.71 37.50 6.91
CA ARG A 328 7.40 37.06 5.68
C ARG A 328 6.56 37.32 4.42
N LEU A 329 5.64 38.31 4.46
CA LEU A 329 4.74 38.62 3.35
C LEU A 329 5.44 39.06 2.05
N ASP A 330 6.72 39.43 2.14
CA ASP A 330 7.61 39.71 1.01
C ASP A 330 8.06 38.45 0.26
N SER A 331 7.97 37.27 0.89
CA SER A 331 8.36 36.00 0.30
C SER A 331 7.27 35.49 -0.65
N PRO A 332 7.61 34.99 -1.85
CA PRO A 332 6.64 34.37 -2.76
C PRO A 332 5.81 33.28 -2.06
N GLY A 333 4.50 33.27 -2.29
CA GLY A 333 3.58 32.32 -1.66
C GLY A 333 3.13 32.64 -0.23
N ALA A 334 3.82 33.53 0.51
CA ALA A 334 3.46 33.85 1.90
C ALA A 334 2.08 34.52 2.01
N HIS A 335 1.77 35.46 1.10
CA HIS A 335 0.45 36.09 1.06
C HIS A 335 -0.67 35.06 0.79
N THR A 336 -0.43 34.12 -0.14
CA THR A 336 -1.36 33.00 -0.40
C THR A 336 -1.52 32.13 0.84
N TYR A 337 -0.43 31.81 1.54
CA TYR A 337 -0.47 31.02 2.77
C TYR A 337 -1.33 31.69 3.85
N VAL A 338 -1.05 32.97 4.14
CA VAL A 338 -1.75 33.73 5.19
C VAL A 338 -3.24 33.84 4.90
N THR A 339 -3.62 34.01 3.63
CA THR A 339 -5.02 34.22 3.24
C THR A 339 -5.82 32.94 3.02
N ARG A 340 -5.17 31.81 2.70
CA ARG A 340 -5.85 30.56 2.32
C ARG A 340 -5.60 29.38 3.25
N CYS A 341 -4.48 29.37 3.96
CA CYS A 341 -4.00 28.20 4.71
C CYS A 341 -3.95 28.45 6.23
N ALA A 342 -3.56 29.66 6.65
CA ALA A 342 -3.24 29.97 8.04
C ALA A 342 -4.43 29.89 9.01
N SER A 343 -5.67 29.99 8.53
CA SER A 343 -6.86 29.80 9.38
C SER A 343 -6.95 28.40 9.98
N CYS A 344 -6.40 27.40 9.26
CA CYS A 344 -6.38 26.00 9.67
C CYS A 344 -4.99 25.61 10.22
N HIS A 345 -3.92 25.98 9.51
CA HIS A 345 -2.56 25.55 9.85
C HIS A 345 -1.78 26.51 10.77
N GLY A 346 -2.39 27.63 11.16
CA GLY A 346 -1.77 28.66 12.00
C GLY A 346 -0.81 29.55 11.22
N LEU A 347 -0.51 30.74 11.75
CA LEU A 347 0.55 31.60 11.20
C LEU A 347 1.96 31.05 11.54
N ASP A 348 2.04 30.20 12.55
CA ASP A 348 3.27 29.59 13.06
C ASP A 348 3.49 28.16 12.55
N GLY A 349 2.62 27.69 11.64
CA GLY A 349 2.69 26.39 10.99
C GLY A 349 2.38 25.20 11.89
N LYS A 350 1.95 25.41 13.15
CA LYS A 350 1.73 24.32 14.12
C LYS A 350 0.37 23.63 13.99
N GLY A 351 -0.54 24.18 13.21
CA GLY A 351 -1.90 23.67 13.09
C GLY A 351 -2.68 23.71 14.41
N GLN A 352 -3.74 22.93 14.47
CA GLN A 352 -4.60 22.77 15.62
C GLN A 352 -4.77 21.27 15.88
N SER A 353 -3.77 20.69 16.55
CA SER A 353 -3.78 19.29 16.94
C SER A 353 -5.08 18.94 17.70
N GLU A 354 -5.72 17.81 17.44
CA GLU A 354 -5.35 16.71 16.53
C GLU A 354 -6.05 16.76 15.16
N TRP A 355 -6.78 17.84 14.88
CA TRP A 355 -7.68 17.92 13.72
C TRP A 355 -7.03 18.58 12.51
N MET A 356 -6.25 19.63 12.74
CA MET A 356 -5.48 20.32 11.71
C MET A 356 -4.00 20.01 11.94
N PRO A 357 -3.38 19.15 11.10
CA PRO A 357 -2.01 18.75 11.33
C PRO A 357 -1.03 19.93 11.19
N PRO A 358 0.11 19.90 11.90
CA PRO A 358 1.16 20.87 11.69
C PRO A 358 1.70 20.78 10.26
N LEU A 359 2.12 21.90 9.70
CA LEU A 359 2.95 21.96 8.49
C LEU A 359 4.42 22.19 8.84
N ALA A 360 4.69 22.76 10.01
CA ALA A 360 6.02 22.82 10.60
C ALA A 360 6.48 21.40 10.96
N GLY A 361 7.57 20.95 10.34
CA GLY A 361 8.14 19.63 10.55
C GLY A 361 7.36 18.49 9.91
N ALA A 362 6.26 18.73 9.21
CA ALA A 362 5.48 17.66 8.57
C ALA A 362 6.32 16.90 7.54
N THR A 363 6.13 15.58 7.43
CA THR A 363 6.85 14.78 6.42
C THR A 363 6.63 15.30 5.00
N SER A 364 5.42 15.77 4.67
CA SER A 364 5.11 16.39 3.38
C SER A 364 5.87 17.70 3.13
N ALA A 365 6.36 18.35 4.18
CA ALA A 365 7.18 19.56 4.10
C ALA A 365 8.69 19.27 4.13
N LEU A 366 9.11 18.15 4.73
CA LEU A 366 10.51 17.77 4.90
C LEU A 366 11.03 16.79 3.84
N ALA A 367 10.17 15.94 3.28
CA ALA A 367 10.55 14.97 2.27
C ALA A 367 11.07 15.67 1.00
N LYS A 368 12.05 15.04 0.34
CA LYS A 368 12.60 15.53 -0.93
C LYS A 368 11.51 15.59 -2.00
N GLU A 369 10.62 14.62 -1.99
CA GLU A 369 9.47 14.49 -2.86
C GLU A 369 8.37 15.49 -2.47
N SER A 370 7.93 16.31 -3.43
CA SER A 370 6.83 17.27 -3.23
C SER A 370 5.45 16.71 -3.60
N ALA A 371 5.38 15.48 -4.12
CA ALA A 371 4.18 14.89 -4.69
C ALA A 371 2.98 14.93 -3.73
N SER A 372 3.14 14.47 -2.49
CA SER A 372 2.05 14.50 -1.48
C SER A 372 1.59 15.91 -1.17
N ALA A 373 2.51 16.87 -1.04
CA ALA A 373 2.18 18.27 -0.74
C ALA A 373 1.43 18.96 -1.89
N ILE A 374 1.80 18.64 -3.14
CA ILE A 374 1.10 19.09 -4.34
C ILE A 374 -0.27 18.46 -4.42
N ASN A 375 -0.35 17.13 -4.31
CA ASN A 375 -1.58 16.36 -4.50
C ASN A 375 -2.65 16.72 -3.45
N ILE A 376 -2.28 16.80 -2.17
CA ILE A 376 -3.21 17.20 -1.11
C ILE A 376 -3.73 18.63 -1.29
N THR A 377 -2.91 19.54 -1.85
CA THR A 377 -3.30 20.93 -2.08
C THR A 377 -4.20 21.06 -3.31
N LEU A 378 -3.88 20.34 -4.40
CA LEU A 378 -4.73 20.28 -5.58
C LEU A 378 -6.09 19.67 -5.22
N ASN A 379 -6.07 18.46 -4.69
CA ASN A 379 -7.23 17.57 -4.70
C ASN A 379 -7.95 17.51 -3.34
N GLY A 380 -7.39 18.11 -2.29
CA GLY A 380 -7.93 18.05 -0.93
C GLY A 380 -7.76 16.67 -0.29
N SER A 381 -8.22 16.52 0.95
CA SER A 381 -8.16 15.25 1.66
C SER A 381 -9.45 14.45 1.45
N GLN A 382 -9.28 13.12 1.35
CA GLN A 382 -10.39 12.18 1.50
C GLN A 382 -11.01 12.31 2.90
N ARG A 383 -12.24 11.82 3.06
CA ARG A 383 -12.94 11.86 4.34
C ARG A 383 -12.48 10.70 5.23
N VAL A 384 -11.86 11.05 6.34
CA VAL A 384 -11.57 10.14 7.43
C VAL A 384 -12.86 9.81 8.16
N VAL A 385 -13.11 8.53 8.42
CA VAL A 385 -14.27 8.05 9.16
C VAL A 385 -13.78 7.12 10.25
N ALA A 386 -13.76 7.62 11.47
CA ALA A 386 -13.31 6.88 12.64
C ALA A 386 -14.54 6.38 13.41
N ALA A 387 -14.62 5.06 13.65
CA ALA A 387 -15.73 4.45 14.38
C ALA A 387 -17.12 4.83 13.81
N GLY A 388 -17.22 4.94 12.48
CA GLY A 388 -18.44 5.32 11.77
C GLY A 388 -18.77 6.81 11.79
N VAL A 389 -17.96 7.65 12.44
CA VAL A 389 -18.18 9.10 12.50
C VAL A 389 -17.27 9.79 11.47
N PRO A 390 -17.85 10.48 10.46
CA PRO A 390 -17.06 11.22 9.49
C PRO A 390 -16.52 12.53 10.06
N ASP A 391 -15.32 12.89 9.60
CA ASP A 391 -14.72 14.17 9.96
C ASP A 391 -15.56 15.36 9.54
N ALA A 392 -15.67 16.32 10.47
CA ALA A 392 -16.30 17.61 10.25
C ALA A 392 -15.47 18.50 9.31
N TYR A 393 -14.14 18.41 9.39
CA TYR A 393 -13.21 19.22 8.61
C TYR A 393 -12.35 18.34 7.71
N ARG A 394 -12.10 18.83 6.49
CA ARG A 394 -11.20 18.20 5.53
C ARG A 394 -10.37 19.27 4.84
N MET A 395 -9.15 18.91 4.44
CA MET A 395 -8.32 19.81 3.62
C MET A 395 -9.09 20.12 2.33
N PRO A 396 -9.41 21.40 2.04
CA PRO A 396 -10.13 21.75 0.82
C PRO A 396 -9.25 21.56 -0.42
N ALA A 397 -9.89 21.32 -1.56
CA ALA A 397 -9.22 21.26 -2.85
C ALA A 397 -9.01 22.67 -3.41
N PHE A 398 -7.78 23.01 -3.79
CA PHE A 398 -7.43 24.29 -4.40
C PHE A 398 -7.19 24.23 -5.90
N ARG A 399 -7.37 23.06 -6.54
CA ARG A 399 -7.23 22.87 -7.98
C ARG A 399 -7.91 23.99 -8.79
N GLU A 400 -9.20 24.22 -8.60
CA GLU A 400 -9.91 25.24 -9.39
C GLU A 400 -9.71 26.69 -8.88
N GLN A 401 -9.01 26.87 -7.76
CA GLN A 401 -8.89 28.16 -7.07
C GLN A 401 -7.53 28.83 -7.24
N LEU A 402 -6.48 28.04 -7.44
CA LEU A 402 -5.10 28.50 -7.53
C LEU A 402 -4.44 27.97 -8.82
N SER A 403 -3.68 28.83 -9.49
CA SER A 403 -2.84 28.43 -10.61
C SER A 403 -1.68 27.55 -10.15
N ASP A 404 -1.06 26.84 -11.10
CA ASP A 404 0.11 26.00 -10.82
C ASP A 404 1.26 26.80 -10.20
N GLN A 405 1.46 28.03 -10.66
CA GLN A 405 2.44 28.95 -10.10
C GLN A 405 2.12 29.32 -8.64
N GLN A 406 0.86 29.64 -8.33
CA GLN A 406 0.47 30.00 -6.96
C GLN A 406 0.63 28.82 -6.00
N ILE A 407 0.31 27.60 -6.44
CA ILE A 407 0.52 26.37 -5.67
C ILE A 407 2.01 26.11 -5.47
N ALA A 408 2.83 26.22 -6.52
CA ALA A 408 4.27 26.05 -6.43
C ALA A 408 4.91 27.03 -5.43
N GLU A 409 4.51 28.29 -5.47
CA GLU A 409 5.01 29.32 -4.55
C GLU A 409 4.59 29.06 -3.09
N VAL A 410 3.31 28.80 -2.83
CA VAL A 410 2.83 28.57 -1.44
C VAL A 410 3.43 27.30 -0.83
N LEU A 411 3.62 26.25 -1.63
CA LEU A 411 4.26 25.03 -1.17
C LEU A 411 5.77 25.22 -0.96
N THR A 412 6.43 26.00 -1.79
CA THR A 412 7.84 26.38 -1.58
C THR A 412 8.00 27.18 -0.29
N PHE A 413 7.11 28.14 -0.04
CA PHE A 413 7.09 28.89 1.22
C PHE A 413 6.93 27.95 2.43
N MET A 414 5.91 27.08 2.41
CA MET A 414 5.67 26.10 3.47
C MET A 414 6.87 25.17 3.70
N ARG A 415 7.52 24.69 2.62
CA ARG A 415 8.66 23.75 2.67
C ARG A 415 9.98 24.38 3.10
N SER A 416 10.05 25.72 3.15
CA SER A 416 11.24 26.48 3.55
C SER A 416 11.04 27.32 4.82
N THR A 417 9.87 27.24 5.46
CA THR A 417 9.52 28.01 6.66
C THR A 417 9.44 27.09 7.90
N TRP A 418 9.56 27.66 9.10
CA TRP A 418 9.52 26.95 10.39
C TRP A 418 10.61 25.89 10.59
N GLY A 419 11.76 26.07 9.93
CA GLY A 419 12.87 25.12 9.95
C GLY A 419 12.72 23.99 8.94
N ASN A 420 11.67 23.97 8.13
CA ASN A 420 11.52 23.01 7.05
C ASN A 420 12.64 23.19 6.01
N GLN A 421 13.11 22.08 5.45
CA GLN A 421 14.23 22.03 4.50
C GLN A 421 13.86 21.31 3.20
N GLY A 422 12.57 21.32 2.85
CA GLY A 422 12.10 20.72 1.61
C GLY A 422 12.58 21.51 0.39
N SER A 423 12.80 20.82 -0.72
CA SER A 423 13.08 21.42 -2.03
C SER A 423 11.95 22.35 -2.49
N ALA A 424 12.31 23.36 -3.28
CA ALA A 424 11.32 24.21 -3.96
C ALA A 424 10.42 23.36 -4.87
N VAL A 425 9.16 23.79 -4.98
CA VAL A 425 8.17 23.17 -5.86
C VAL A 425 8.14 23.95 -7.16
N ASP A 426 8.17 23.24 -8.28
CA ASP A 426 8.10 23.81 -9.61
C ASP A 426 6.68 23.77 -10.18
N ALA A 427 6.28 24.82 -10.89
CA ALA A 427 4.93 24.96 -11.44
C ALA A 427 4.62 23.92 -12.53
N GLN A 428 5.60 23.52 -13.35
CA GLN A 428 5.41 22.44 -14.34
C GLN A 428 5.08 21.14 -13.62
N THR A 429 5.77 20.83 -12.52
CA THR A 429 5.47 19.63 -11.72
C THR A 429 4.04 19.67 -11.17
N VAL A 430 3.56 20.84 -10.74
CA VAL A 430 2.15 20.99 -10.31
C VAL A 430 1.20 20.73 -11.47
N GLY A 431 1.45 21.28 -12.65
CA GLY A 431 0.65 21.06 -13.86
C GLY A 431 0.59 19.60 -14.27
N GLU A 432 1.72 18.89 -14.26
CA GLU A 432 1.78 17.46 -14.56
C GLU A 432 0.99 16.62 -13.56
N LEU A 433 1.08 16.92 -12.25
CA LEU A 433 0.27 16.23 -11.25
C LEU A 433 -1.21 16.56 -11.41
N ARG A 434 -1.55 17.81 -11.72
CA ARG A 434 -2.91 18.22 -11.98
C ARG A 434 -3.52 17.40 -13.11
N GLU A 435 -2.85 17.28 -14.25
CA GLU A 435 -3.40 16.53 -15.40
C GLU A 435 -3.66 15.05 -15.11
N ARG A 436 -2.86 14.41 -14.25
CA ARG A 436 -2.91 12.96 -14.00
C ARG A 436 -3.57 12.55 -12.69
N THR A 437 -4.05 13.50 -11.89
CA THR A 437 -4.71 13.23 -10.61
C THR A 437 -6.08 13.89 -10.55
N ASP A 438 -7.00 13.24 -9.85
CA ASP A 438 -8.37 13.71 -9.68
C ASP A 438 -8.62 14.26 -8.27
N PRO A 439 -9.61 15.17 -8.10
CA PRO A 439 -10.07 15.61 -6.79
C PRO A 439 -10.42 14.42 -5.88
N ALA A 440 -10.08 14.52 -4.59
CA ALA A 440 -10.40 13.46 -3.64
C ALA A 440 -11.92 13.23 -3.55
N SER A 441 -12.34 11.97 -3.70
CA SER A 441 -13.75 11.58 -3.62
C SER A 441 -14.40 12.08 -2.33
N SER A 442 -15.59 12.64 -2.44
CA SER A 442 -16.43 13.00 -1.28
C SER A 442 -17.06 11.78 -0.61
N SER A 443 -17.04 10.63 -1.27
CA SER A 443 -17.63 9.36 -0.83
C SER A 443 -16.52 8.32 -0.69
N PRO A 444 -15.91 8.19 0.49
CA PRO A 444 -14.91 7.13 0.72
C PRO A 444 -15.56 5.76 0.63
N ILE A 445 -14.80 4.75 0.17
CA ILE A 445 -15.20 3.35 0.31
C ILE A 445 -15.13 3.03 1.80
N ILE A 446 -16.29 2.86 2.42
CA ILE A 446 -16.42 2.42 3.81
C ILE A 446 -17.45 1.34 3.81
N LEU A 447 -16.98 0.11 3.90
CA LEU A 447 -17.87 -1.03 3.99
C LEU A 447 -17.95 -1.48 5.44
N GLN A 448 -19.16 -1.44 5.97
CA GLN A 448 -19.46 -2.15 7.21
C GLN A 448 -19.49 -3.64 6.89
N MET A 449 -18.33 -4.28 7.00
CA MET A 449 -18.28 -5.73 7.25
C MET A 449 -18.90 -5.95 8.64
N ARG A 450 -19.45 -7.14 8.88
CA ARG A 450 -20.45 -7.37 9.95
C ARG A 450 -19.90 -7.17 11.36
#